data_AF-A0A7Y8EVW1-F1
#
_entry.id   AF-A0A7Y8EVW1-F1
#
_cell.length_a   1.000
_cell.length_b   1.000
_cell.length_c   1.000
_cell.angle_alpha   90.00
_cell.angle_beta   90.00
_cell.angle_gamma   90.00
#
_symmetry.space_group_name_H-M   'P 1'
#
loop_
_entity.id
_entity.type
_entity.pdbx_description
1 polymer ?
#
loop_
_entity_poly.entity_id
_entity_poly.type
_entity_poly.pdbx_seq_one_letter_code
_entity_poly.pdbx_strand_id
1 'polypeptide(L)' 'MHGRDGYPDPVLYQVIPAGRNFFHIREVTSGRVKGFRSNHDKACELAKKLEAVLQAPYGVVVSSPE' A
#
# COMPACT_ATOMS: atom_id res chain seq x y z
N MET A 1 -4.43 -23.43 10.75
CA MET A 1 -4.27 -22.39 11.79
C MET A 1 -2.79 -22.06 11.87
N HIS A 2 -2.44 -20.81 11.51
CA HIS A 2 -1.16 -20.12 11.68
C HIS A 2 0.10 -20.63 10.95
N GLY A 3 0.65 -19.74 10.10
CA GLY A 3 2.08 -19.74 9.77
C GLY A 3 2.40 -20.01 8.31
N ARG A 4 2.26 -19.02 7.42
CA ARG A 4 3.16 -18.89 6.28
C ARG A 4 3.62 -17.44 6.20
N ASP A 5 4.88 -17.30 6.58
CA ASP A 5 5.72 -16.12 6.54
C ASP A 5 5.25 -14.94 7.38
N GLY A 6 5.96 -14.73 8.49
CA GLY A 6 6.04 -13.44 9.18
C GLY A 6 6.70 -12.35 8.33
N TYR A 7 6.42 -12.32 7.03
CA TYR A 7 6.68 -11.18 6.19
C TYR A 7 5.58 -10.17 6.51
N PRO A 8 5.90 -9.00 7.08
CA PRO A 8 4.90 -7.96 7.25
C PRO A 8 4.27 -7.76 5.88
N ASP A 9 2.94 -7.71 5.83
CA ASP A 9 2.18 -7.40 4.60
C ASP A 9 2.97 -6.36 3.82
N PRO A 10 3.34 -6.65 2.55
CA PRO A 10 4.20 -5.75 1.81
C PRO A 10 3.51 -4.39 1.80
N VAL A 11 4.13 -3.38 2.44
CA VAL A 11 3.58 -2.03 2.48
C VAL A 11 3.39 -1.59 1.03
N LEU A 12 2.15 -1.65 0.55
CA LEU A 12 1.85 -1.41 -0.87
C LEU A 12 1.83 0.08 -1.14
N TYR A 13 1.64 0.89 -0.11
CA TYR A 13 1.53 2.34 -0.22
C TYR A 13 2.40 3.05 0.81
N GLN A 14 3.27 3.93 0.31
CA GLN A 14 4.12 4.79 1.13
C GLN A 14 3.61 6.22 1.10
N VAL A 15 3.51 6.82 2.28
CA VAL A 15 3.23 8.25 2.44
C VAL A 15 4.56 8.99 2.43
N ILE A 16 4.82 9.77 1.39
CA ILE A 16 6.09 10.50 1.23
C ILE A 16 5.83 12.01 1.40
N PRO A 17 6.56 12.70 2.29
CA PRO A 17 6.50 14.15 2.41
C PRO A 17 7.15 14.80 1.18
N ALA A 18 6.40 15.64 0.46
CA ALA A 18 6.85 16.38 -0.72
C ALA A 18 7.11 17.87 -0.45
N GLY A 19 6.79 18.39 0.74
CA GLY A 19 6.99 19.80 1.05
C GLY A 19 6.29 20.25 2.33
N ARG A 20 6.04 21.57 2.46
CA ARG A 20 5.35 22.15 3.61
C ARG A 20 3.90 21.63 3.66
N ASN A 21 3.63 20.70 4.56
CA ASN A 21 2.33 20.04 4.71
C ASN A 21 1.82 19.44 3.38
N PHE A 22 2.71 18.79 2.64
CA PHE A 22 2.33 18.08 1.41
C PHE A 22 2.85 16.65 1.49
N PHE A 23 1.93 15.70 1.31
CA PHE A 23 2.19 14.27 1.35
C PHE A 23 1.59 13.65 0.10
N HIS A 24 2.30 12.73 -0.53
CA HIS A 24 1.74 11.94 -1.63
C HIS A 24 1.79 10.46 -1.29
N ILE A 25 0.78 9.75 -1.76
CA ILE A 25 0.67 8.31 -1.58
C ILE A 25 1.27 7.67 -2.83
N ARG A 26 2.42 7.03 -2.67
CA ARG A 26 3.12 6.29 -3.72
C ARG A 26 2.87 4.80 -3.57
N GLU A 27 2.38 4.17 -4.63
CA GLU A 27 2.29 2.73 -4.76
C GLU A 27 3.69 2.13 -4.93
N VAL A 28 4.07 1.17 -4.09
CA VAL A 28 5.39 0.53 -4.10
C VAL A 28 5.50 -0.50 -5.23
N THR A 29 4.42 -1.20 -5.53
CA THR A 29 4.39 -2.25 -6.58
C THR A 29 4.49 -1.69 -8.00
N SER A 30 3.85 -0.56 -8.27
CA SER A 30 3.84 0.08 -9.60
C SER A 30 4.72 1.34 -9.67
N GLY A 31 5.16 1.87 -8.54
CA GLY A 31 5.82 3.18 -8.46
C GLY A 31 4.90 4.37 -8.75
N ARG A 32 3.58 4.14 -8.90
CA ARG A 32 2.61 5.18 -9.30
C ARG A 32 2.12 5.97 -8.10
N VAL A 33 2.04 7.28 -8.25
CA VAL A 33 1.42 8.15 -7.24
C VAL A 33 -0.11 8.04 -7.38
N LYS A 34 -0.79 7.56 -6.33
CA LYS A 34 -2.26 7.43 -6.32
C LYS A 34 -2.99 8.67 -5.84
N GLY A 35 -2.29 9.59 -5.17
CA GLY A 35 -2.91 10.84 -4.75
C GLY A 35 -1.99 11.73 -3.94
N PHE A 36 -2.44 12.98 -3.79
CA PHE A 36 -1.79 14.03 -3.01
C PHE A 36 -2.72 14.45 -1.88
N ARG A 37 -2.17 14.65 -0.69
CA ARG A 37 -2.87 15.05 0.53
C ARG A 37 -2.03 16.06 1.30
N SER A 38 -2.67 17.09 1.82
CA SER A 38 -1.99 18.10 2.62
C SER A 38 -1.82 17.71 4.11
N ASN A 39 -2.51 16.65 4.54
CA ASN A 39 -2.48 16.17 5.92
C ASN A 39 -1.92 14.74 5.97
N HIS A 40 -0.99 14.50 6.89
CA HIS A 40 -0.41 13.19 7.15
C HIS A 40 -1.48 12.15 7.50
N ASP A 41 -2.43 12.50 8.39
CA ASP A 41 -3.49 11.57 8.82
C ASP A 41 -4.39 11.15 7.67
N LYS A 42 -4.77 12.10 6.81
CA LYS A 42 -5.55 11.82 5.60
C LYS A 42 -4.77 11.02 4.57
N ALA A 43 -3.45 11.24 4.47
CA ALA A 43 -2.59 10.47 3.60
C ALA A 43 -2.48 9.00 4.06
N CYS A 44 -2.31 8.79 5.37
CA CYS A 44 -2.26 7.48 5.99
C CYS A 44 -3.60 6.72 5.86
N GLU A 45 -4.72 7.38 6.14
CA GLU A 45 -6.05 6.78 5.98
C GLU A 45 -6.32 6.35 4.53
N LEU A 46 -5.88 7.16 3.56
CA LEU A 46 -6.02 6.81 2.14
C LEU A 46 -5.11 5.64 1.77
N ALA A 47 -3.85 5.64 2.21
CA ALA A 47 -2.91 4.54 1.97
C ALA A 47 -3.52 3.23 2.49
N LYS A 48 -4.03 3.21 3.73
CA LYS A 48 -4.65 2.02 4.33
C LYS A 48 -5.92 1.56 3.61
N LYS A 49 -6.75 2.49 3.12
CA LYS A 49 -7.92 2.16 2.29
C LYS A 49 -7.50 1.54 0.95
N LEU A 50 -6.46 2.09 0.33
CA LEU A 50 -5.92 1.56 -0.91
C LEU A 50 -5.26 0.19 -0.71
N GLU A 51 -4.53 -0.01 0.40
CA GLU A 51 -4.03 -1.33 0.82
C GLU A 51 -5.20 -2.29 0.95
N ALA A 52 -6.24 -1.95 1.71
CA ALA A 52 -7.42 -2.82 1.89
C ALA A 52 -8.13 -3.17 0.57
N VAL A 53 -8.21 -2.23 -0.39
CA VAL A 53 -8.81 -2.47 -1.71
C VAL A 53 -7.93 -3.38 -2.57
N LEU A 54 -6.61 -3.23 -2.52
CA LEU A 54 -5.67 -4.14 -3.21
C LEU A 54 -5.55 -5.49 -2.48
N GLN A 55 -5.69 -5.55 -1.17
CA GLN A 55 -5.56 -6.80 -0.43
C GLN A 55 -6.75 -7.75 -0.70
N ALA A 56 -7.83 -7.24 -1.31
CA ALA A 56 -9.05 -8.00 -1.59
C ALA A 56 -8.95 -8.99 -2.77
N PRO A 57 -7.96 -8.92 -3.70
CA PRO A 57 -7.60 -10.15 -4.43
C PRO A 57 -6.10 -10.38 -4.75
N TYR A 58 -5.15 -9.54 -4.33
CA TYR A 58 -3.72 -9.78 -4.64
C TYR A 58 -3.08 -10.90 -3.78
N GLY A 59 -3.91 -11.68 -3.07
CA GLY A 59 -3.51 -12.87 -2.33
C GLY A 59 -3.51 -14.18 -3.13
N VAL A 60 -3.91 -14.19 -4.40
CA VAL A 60 -3.87 -15.39 -5.25
C VAL A 60 -3.63 -14.97 -6.69
N VAL A 61 -2.40 -15.11 -7.20
CA VAL A 61 -2.07 -15.90 -8.39
C VAL A 61 -0.54 -16.06 -8.39
N VAL A 62 -0.04 -17.12 -7.74
CA VAL A 62 1.03 -17.89 -8.37
C VAL A 62 0.55 -19.34 -8.35
N SER A 63 -0.35 -19.66 -9.29
CA SER A 63 -0.42 -21.03 -9.78
C SER A 63 0.90 -21.31 -10.47
N SER A 64 1.64 -22.31 -10.03
CA SER A 64 2.30 -23.20 -10.99
C SER A 64 2.36 -24.61 -10.42
N PRO A 65 1.94 -25.61 -11.21
CA PRO A 65 2.06 -27.02 -10.89
C PRO A 65 3.51 -27.46 -11.17
N GLU A 66 3.99 -28.42 -10.39
CA GLU A 66 4.66 -29.68 -10.78
C GLU A 66 5.31 -30.32 -9.56
#